data_AF-A0A344J8E3-F1
#
_entry.id   AF-A0A344J8E3-F1
#
_cell.length_a   1.000
_cell.length_b   1.000
_cell.length_c   1.000
_cell.angle_alpha   90.00
_cell.angle_beta   90.00
_cell.angle_gamma   90.00
#
_symmetry.space_group_name_H-M   'P 1'
#
loop_
_entity.id
_entity.type
_entity.pdbx_description
1 polymer ?
#
loop_
_entity_poly.entity_id
_entity_poly.type
_entity_poly.pdbx_seq_one_letter_code
_entity_poly.pdbx_strand_id
1 'polypeptide(L)'
;MHLVETMAYAGEKPWHGLGNKLTTLQPIDVWKRQAGMDWTIEESEVRYITGSQTVGAIHSFPEQKVLYRSDTKRPLAVVSKRFQVVQPEEVLEFYRDLTEDAGFELETAGVLREGRKFWALARTGQSTTLKGKDQVNGYLLLATACDGSLATTAQFTSVRVVCNNTLQIALGDNRGAVKVPHRSAFDAEAVKQQLGITVAPWAHFVAQMKDLVACPVDPDSVEGLLRRVLVYPGQSGKAPVVNELAVRSVRSLYEGGGRGAQLASSRGTAWGLLNSVTEYVDHHRRARSEDHRREAAWFGQGAQFKQRAWDELIQLTA
;
A
#
# COMPACT_ATOMS: atom_id res chain seq x y z
N MET A 1 17.73 3.62 9.31
CA MET A 1 18.21 2.71 8.25
C MET A 1 17.05 2.48 7.29
N HIS A 2 17.20 2.83 6.01
CA HIS A 2 16.19 2.61 4.97
C HIS A 2 16.08 1.10 4.68
N LEU A 3 14.87 0.61 4.40
CA LEU A 3 14.58 -0.79 4.05
C LEU A 3 14.30 -0.98 2.55
N VAL A 4 14.25 0.11 1.77
CA VAL A 4 14.35 0.05 0.31
C VAL A 4 15.72 -0.54 -0.02
N GLU A 5 15.70 -1.71 -0.63
CA GLU A 5 16.92 -2.27 -1.21
C GLU A 5 17.19 -1.60 -2.56
N THR A 6 16.17 -1.56 -3.40
CA THR A 6 16.18 -0.94 -4.72
C THR A 6 14.75 -0.60 -5.15
N MET A 7 14.61 0.45 -5.95
CA MET A 7 13.34 0.80 -6.58
C MET A 7 13.54 1.69 -7.80
N ALA A 8 12.54 1.70 -8.67
CA ALA A 8 12.44 2.57 -9.83
C ALA A 8 11.17 3.43 -9.76
N TYR A 9 11.22 4.58 -10.43
CA TYR A 9 10.06 5.45 -10.59
C TYR A 9 10.08 6.19 -11.93
N ALA A 10 8.90 6.46 -12.46
CA ALA A 10 8.66 7.36 -13.57
C ALA A 10 7.85 8.57 -13.08
N GLY A 11 8.09 9.75 -13.67
CA GLY A 11 7.39 10.98 -13.26
C GLY A 11 8.01 11.67 -12.04
N GLU A 12 7.16 12.00 -11.06
CA GLU A 12 7.58 12.75 -9.87
C GLU A 12 8.44 11.92 -8.93
N LYS A 13 9.35 12.59 -8.22
CA LYS A 13 10.26 11.93 -7.30
C LYS A 13 9.47 11.38 -6.10
N PRO A 14 9.59 10.08 -5.77
CA PRO A 14 8.91 9.49 -4.64
C PRO A 14 9.41 10.07 -3.31
N TRP A 15 8.61 9.92 -2.25
CA TRP A 15 8.73 10.63 -0.96
C TRP A 15 10.09 10.49 -0.26
N HIS A 16 10.81 9.39 -0.46
CA HIS A 16 12.11 9.14 0.18
C HIS A 16 13.30 9.65 -0.65
N GLY A 17 13.05 10.15 -1.87
CA GLY A 17 14.07 10.77 -2.71
C GLY A 17 15.17 9.84 -3.24
N LEU A 18 15.00 8.52 -3.12
CA LEU A 18 15.92 7.49 -3.64
C LEU A 18 15.29 6.77 -4.84
N GLY A 19 16.04 5.89 -5.48
CA GLY A 19 15.56 5.05 -6.59
C GLY A 19 16.00 5.55 -7.97
N ASN A 20 15.87 4.66 -8.95
CA ASN A 20 16.27 4.88 -10.32
C ASN A 20 15.16 5.59 -11.10
N LYS A 21 15.43 6.82 -11.54
CA LYS A 21 14.47 7.58 -12.36
C LYS A 21 14.44 6.99 -13.76
N LEU A 22 13.24 6.66 -14.22
CA LEU A 22 12.94 6.20 -15.57
C LEU A 22 12.20 7.30 -16.34
N THR A 23 12.32 7.26 -17.66
CA THR A 23 11.37 7.95 -18.53
C THR A 23 10.02 7.21 -18.49
N THR A 24 8.95 7.84 -18.94
CA THR A 24 7.64 7.21 -19.01
C THR A 24 7.61 6.09 -20.06
N LEU A 25 6.66 5.15 -19.93
CA LEU A 25 6.42 4.06 -20.90
C LEU A 25 7.64 3.15 -21.13
N GLN A 26 8.49 2.97 -20.12
CA GLN A 26 9.57 1.99 -20.19
C GLN A 26 9.04 0.55 -20.15
N PRO A 27 9.63 -0.38 -20.92
CA PRO A 27 9.21 -1.78 -20.93
C PRO A 27 9.48 -2.45 -19.57
N ILE A 28 8.73 -3.51 -19.27
CA ILE A 28 8.83 -4.25 -17.99
C ILE A 28 10.26 -4.72 -17.70
N ASP A 29 11.05 -5.12 -18.69
CA ASP A 29 12.44 -5.54 -18.48
C ASP A 29 13.37 -4.42 -17.98
N VAL A 30 13.05 -3.17 -18.28
CA VAL A 30 13.74 -2.01 -17.70
C VAL A 30 13.30 -1.84 -16.25
N TRP A 31 12.01 -1.95 -15.96
CA TRP A 31 11.50 -1.93 -14.58
C TRP A 31 12.11 -3.04 -13.73
N LYS A 32 12.18 -4.27 -14.24
CA LYS A 32 12.74 -5.44 -13.56
C LYS A 32 14.16 -5.16 -13.07
N ARG A 33 15.03 -4.65 -13.94
CA ARG A 33 16.41 -4.27 -13.60
C ARG A 33 16.47 -3.09 -12.65
N GLN A 34 15.77 -2.01 -12.97
CA GLN A 34 15.91 -0.73 -12.27
C GLN A 34 15.22 -0.71 -10.91
N ALA A 35 14.19 -1.54 -10.71
CA ALA A 35 13.55 -1.77 -9.41
C ALA A 35 14.32 -2.79 -8.55
N GLY A 36 15.35 -3.45 -9.10
CA GLY A 36 16.10 -4.51 -8.44
C GLY A 36 15.28 -5.78 -8.21
N MET A 37 14.44 -6.12 -9.19
CA MET A 37 13.58 -7.29 -9.24
C MET A 37 14.06 -8.31 -10.29
N ASP A 38 15.26 -8.12 -10.86
CA ASP A 38 15.88 -8.98 -11.88
C ASP A 38 16.62 -10.17 -11.27
N TRP A 39 15.88 -10.99 -10.54
CA TRP A 39 16.34 -12.23 -9.93
C TRP A 39 15.11 -13.06 -9.54
N THR A 40 15.32 -14.37 -9.40
CA THR A 40 14.29 -15.32 -8.96
C THR A 40 14.50 -15.77 -7.52
N ILE A 41 13.40 -16.05 -6.83
CA ILE A 41 13.40 -16.74 -5.54
C ILE A 41 13.57 -18.23 -5.81
N GLU A 42 14.70 -18.76 -5.34
CA GLU A 42 15.02 -20.20 -5.35
C GLU A 42 14.64 -20.83 -4.01
N GLU A 43 14.40 -22.13 -4.01
CA GLU A 43 14.07 -22.90 -2.82
C GLU A 43 15.01 -24.07 -2.59
N SER A 44 15.28 -24.37 -1.33
CA SER A 44 16.04 -25.55 -0.91
C SER A 44 15.45 -26.17 0.35
N GLU A 45 15.76 -27.45 0.59
CA GLU A 45 15.40 -28.13 1.83
C GLU A 45 16.01 -27.45 3.06
N VAL A 46 15.24 -27.31 4.13
CA VAL A 46 15.78 -26.85 5.42
C VAL A 46 16.65 -27.94 6.03
N ARG A 47 17.86 -27.58 6.44
CA ARG A 47 18.76 -28.44 7.20
C ARG A 47 19.16 -27.78 8.51
N TYR A 48 19.27 -28.57 9.58
CA TYR A 48 19.68 -28.12 10.90
C TYR A 48 20.71 -29.08 11.50
N ILE A 49 21.57 -28.56 12.39
CA ILE A 49 22.65 -29.32 13.03
C ILE A 49 22.22 -29.65 14.45
N THR A 50 22.29 -30.93 14.84
CA THR A 50 22.08 -31.38 16.23
C THR A 50 23.43 -31.74 16.85
N GLY A 51 23.69 -31.28 18.08
CA GLY A 51 24.99 -31.42 18.75
C GLY A 51 25.57 -30.07 19.15
N SER A 52 26.89 -29.93 19.09
CA SER A 52 27.56 -28.63 19.26
C SER A 52 27.40 -27.78 17.99
N GLN A 53 27.39 -26.44 18.11
CA GLN A 53 27.11 -25.52 16.99
C GLN A 53 28.01 -25.70 15.75
N THR A 54 29.19 -26.32 15.89
CA THR A 54 30.16 -26.56 14.80
C THR A 54 30.43 -28.04 14.52
N VAL A 55 30.01 -28.95 15.40
CA VAL A 55 30.20 -30.41 15.25
C VAL A 55 28.90 -31.10 15.67
N GLY A 56 28.20 -31.68 14.68
CA GLY A 56 26.90 -32.29 14.89
C GLY A 56 26.37 -33.00 13.64
N ALA A 57 25.31 -33.80 13.81
CA ALA A 57 24.65 -34.47 12.70
C ALA A 57 23.75 -33.48 11.93
N ILE A 58 23.79 -33.55 10.60
CA ILE A 58 22.92 -32.73 9.74
C ILE A 58 21.60 -33.48 9.56
N HIS A 59 20.52 -32.87 10.02
CA HIS A 59 19.16 -33.35 9.83
C HIS A 59 18.43 -32.45 8.84
N SER A 60 17.47 -33.00 8.10
CA SER A 60 16.53 -32.21 7.31
C SER A 60 15.24 -31.96 8.06
N PHE A 61 14.54 -30.87 7.69
CA PHE A 61 13.17 -30.60 8.12
C PHE A 61 12.24 -30.55 6.88
N PRO A 62 11.79 -31.72 6.37
CA PRO A 62 11.17 -31.82 5.03
C PRO A 62 9.86 -31.04 4.86
N GLU A 63 9.19 -30.67 5.95
CA GLU A 63 7.94 -29.89 5.94
C GLU A 63 8.16 -28.38 5.70
N GLN A 64 9.42 -27.94 5.69
CA GLN A 64 9.81 -26.55 5.49
C GLN A 64 10.83 -26.44 4.35
N LYS A 65 10.86 -25.29 3.71
CA LYS A 65 11.86 -24.92 2.69
C LYS A 65 12.44 -23.55 3.01
N VAL A 66 13.72 -23.38 2.67
CA VAL A 66 14.39 -22.08 2.69
C VAL A 66 14.16 -21.42 1.34
N LEU A 67 13.74 -20.16 1.34
CA LEU A 67 13.72 -19.30 0.18
C LEU A 67 14.97 -18.42 0.19
N TYR A 68 15.62 -18.27 -0.96
CA TYR A 68 16.81 -17.45 -1.11
C TYR A 68 16.88 -16.83 -2.51
N ARG A 69 17.68 -15.78 -2.66
CA ARG A 69 17.83 -15.12 -3.96
C ARG A 69 18.77 -15.90 -4.87
N SER A 70 18.41 -16.05 -6.14
CA SER A 70 19.27 -16.68 -7.14
C SER A 70 20.59 -15.94 -7.36
N ASP A 71 20.60 -14.61 -7.27
CA ASP A 71 21.75 -13.76 -7.60
C ASP A 71 22.84 -13.74 -6.52
N THR A 72 22.45 -13.58 -5.26
CA THR A 72 23.33 -13.33 -4.11
C THR A 72 23.38 -14.52 -3.16
N LYS A 73 22.51 -15.52 -3.37
CA LYS A 73 22.28 -16.64 -2.45
C LYS A 73 21.86 -16.21 -1.04
N ARG A 74 21.45 -14.94 -0.87
CA ARG A 74 21.00 -14.40 0.41
C ARG A 74 19.71 -15.10 0.85
N PRO A 75 19.64 -15.62 2.09
CA PRO A 75 18.42 -16.21 2.61
C PRO A 75 17.34 -15.13 2.80
N LEU A 76 16.12 -15.48 2.43
CA LEU A 76 14.94 -14.61 2.52
C LEU A 76 14.01 -15.07 3.64
N ALA A 77 13.60 -16.33 3.65
CA ALA A 77 12.64 -16.85 4.62
C ALA A 77 12.73 -18.37 4.76
N VAL A 78 12.20 -18.88 5.86
CA VAL A 78 11.84 -20.30 6.02
C VAL A 78 10.32 -20.39 6.03
N VAL A 79 9.77 -21.17 5.11
CA VAL A 79 8.31 -21.29 4.91
C VAL A 79 7.91 -22.75 4.80
N SER A 80 6.62 -23.03 4.98
CA SER A 80 6.10 -24.39 4.77
C SER A 80 6.36 -24.88 3.34
N LYS A 81 6.52 -26.18 3.14
CA LYS A 81 6.69 -26.80 1.82
C LYS A 81 5.57 -26.43 0.83
N ARG A 82 4.35 -26.22 1.34
CA ARG A 82 3.16 -25.87 0.55
C ARG A 82 3.09 -24.38 0.15
N PHE A 83 4.01 -23.56 0.64
CA PHE A 83 4.03 -22.12 0.35
C PHE A 83 4.22 -21.88 -1.15
N GLN A 84 3.26 -21.18 -1.75
CA GLN A 84 3.26 -20.76 -3.14
C GLN A 84 3.98 -19.40 -3.22
N VAL A 85 5.16 -19.42 -3.82
CA VAL A 85 5.98 -18.22 -4.01
C VAL A 85 5.44 -17.46 -5.22
N VAL A 86 5.27 -16.15 -5.07
CA VAL A 86 5.09 -15.23 -6.20
C VAL A 86 6.44 -14.58 -6.47
N GLN A 87 6.93 -14.79 -7.68
CA GLN A 87 8.22 -14.29 -8.13
C GLN A 87 8.20 -12.77 -8.31
N PRO A 88 9.34 -12.08 -8.15
CA PRO A 88 9.42 -10.64 -8.41
C PRO A 88 8.94 -10.28 -9.82
N GLU A 89 9.30 -11.08 -10.83
CA GLU A 89 8.88 -10.88 -12.21
C GLU A 89 7.35 -10.94 -12.37
N GLU A 90 6.67 -11.90 -11.72
CA GLU A 90 5.21 -12.02 -11.78
C GLU A 90 4.47 -10.76 -11.28
N VAL A 91 5.09 -9.99 -10.36
CA VAL A 91 4.53 -8.72 -9.87
C VAL A 91 4.55 -7.65 -10.95
N LEU A 92 5.58 -7.61 -11.79
CA LEU A 92 5.67 -6.66 -12.90
C LEU A 92 4.85 -7.13 -14.11
N GLU A 93 4.92 -8.41 -14.43
CA GLU A 93 4.16 -9.05 -15.50
C GLU A 93 2.65 -8.91 -15.33
N PHE A 94 2.15 -8.83 -14.10
CA PHE A 94 0.76 -8.50 -13.81
C PHE A 94 0.26 -7.23 -14.51
N TYR A 95 1.16 -6.28 -14.80
CA TYR A 95 0.81 -5.00 -15.45
C TYR A 95 1.00 -4.99 -16.96
N ARG A 96 1.54 -6.04 -17.59
CA ARG A 96 1.94 -6.02 -19.00
C ARG A 96 0.80 -5.60 -19.92
N ASP A 97 -0.25 -6.41 -19.97
CA ASP A 97 -1.48 -6.16 -20.70
C ASP A 97 -2.18 -4.88 -20.23
N LEU A 98 -2.13 -4.55 -18.93
CA LEU A 98 -2.72 -3.29 -18.44
C LEU A 98 -2.02 -2.07 -19.05
N THR A 99 -0.69 -2.14 -19.21
CA THR A 99 0.10 -1.06 -19.79
C THR A 99 0.07 -1.04 -21.31
N GLU A 100 -0.04 -2.21 -21.95
CA GLU A 100 -0.06 -2.34 -23.41
C GLU A 100 -1.45 -2.05 -23.98
N ASP A 101 -2.52 -2.49 -23.32
CA ASP A 101 -3.88 -2.51 -23.88
C ASP A 101 -4.90 -1.66 -23.11
N ALA A 102 -4.69 -1.41 -21.80
CA ALA A 102 -5.66 -0.73 -20.94
C ALA A 102 -5.29 0.72 -20.58
N GLY A 103 -4.18 1.24 -21.11
CA GLY A 103 -3.74 2.62 -20.87
C GLY A 103 -3.21 2.89 -19.45
N PHE A 104 -2.83 1.84 -18.72
CA PHE A 104 -2.17 1.99 -17.43
C PHE A 104 -0.70 2.39 -17.64
N GLU A 105 -0.15 3.14 -16.70
CA GLU A 105 1.26 3.52 -16.73
C GLU A 105 1.93 3.10 -15.43
N LEU A 106 2.92 2.19 -15.51
CA LEU A 106 3.76 1.90 -14.35
C LEU A 106 4.46 3.17 -13.89
N GLU A 107 4.28 3.52 -12.61
CA GLU A 107 4.81 4.76 -12.03
C GLU A 107 5.90 4.46 -11.02
N THR A 108 5.73 3.42 -10.19
CA THR A 108 6.75 3.04 -9.21
C THR A 108 6.75 1.53 -8.96
N ALA A 109 7.92 0.95 -8.75
CA ALA A 109 8.07 -0.45 -8.35
C ALA A 109 9.33 -0.64 -7.52
N GLY A 110 9.35 -1.64 -6.64
CA GLY A 110 10.56 -1.88 -5.85
C GLY A 110 10.48 -3.03 -4.86
N VAL A 111 11.60 -3.17 -4.16
CA VAL A 111 11.85 -4.22 -3.19
C VAL A 111 12.05 -3.61 -1.81
N LEU A 112 11.31 -4.12 -0.83
CA LEU A 112 11.38 -3.72 0.57
C LEU A 112 11.85 -4.89 1.43
N ARG A 113 12.27 -4.57 2.66
CA ARG A 113 12.58 -5.57 3.70
C ARG A 113 13.69 -6.53 3.27
N GLU A 114 14.75 -5.99 2.66
CA GLU A 114 15.93 -6.78 2.29
C GLU A 114 15.60 -7.96 1.35
N GLY A 115 14.77 -7.71 0.34
CA GLY A 115 14.42 -8.73 -0.64
C GLY A 115 13.16 -9.51 -0.33
N ARG A 116 12.51 -9.28 0.82
CA ARG A 116 11.37 -10.13 1.24
C ARG A 116 10.01 -9.66 0.74
N LYS A 117 9.89 -8.40 0.28
CA LYS A 117 8.63 -7.83 -0.20
C LYS A 117 8.81 -7.13 -1.53
N PHE A 118 7.84 -7.32 -2.41
CA PHE A 118 7.81 -6.78 -3.76
C PHE A 118 6.52 -6.01 -3.96
N TRP A 119 6.57 -4.92 -4.70
CA TRP A 119 5.39 -4.14 -5.01
C TRP A 119 5.59 -3.33 -6.29
N ALA A 120 4.48 -3.05 -6.96
CA ALA A 120 4.41 -2.14 -8.08
C ALA A 120 3.11 -1.34 -8.02
N LEU A 121 3.14 -0.14 -8.59
CA LEU A 121 2.04 0.81 -8.61
C LEU A 121 1.94 1.39 -10.02
N ALA A 122 0.79 1.21 -10.64
CA ALA A 122 0.49 1.78 -11.95
C ALA A 122 -0.64 2.79 -11.85
N ARG A 123 -0.50 3.91 -12.56
CA ARG A 123 -1.55 4.89 -12.78
C ARG A 123 -2.59 4.30 -13.73
N THR A 124 -3.87 4.42 -13.42
CA THR A 124 -4.95 3.79 -14.19
C THR A 124 -5.44 4.65 -15.36
N GLY A 125 -4.85 5.84 -15.57
CA GLY A 125 -5.38 6.88 -16.46
C GLY A 125 -6.61 7.62 -15.91
N GLN A 126 -7.26 7.09 -14.88
CA GLN A 126 -8.41 7.73 -14.25
C GLN A 126 -7.96 8.88 -13.34
N SER A 127 -8.66 10.01 -13.45
CA SER A 127 -8.43 11.15 -12.58
C SER A 127 -9.72 11.96 -12.41
N THR A 128 -9.73 12.82 -11.39
CA THR A 128 -10.79 13.81 -11.19
C THR A 128 -10.18 15.09 -10.65
N THR A 129 -10.84 16.21 -10.94
CA THR A 129 -10.53 17.51 -10.36
C THR A 129 -11.69 17.95 -9.48
N LEU A 130 -11.43 18.03 -8.19
CA LEU A 130 -12.37 18.55 -7.19
C LEU A 130 -12.31 20.08 -7.15
N LYS A 131 -13.20 20.68 -6.36
CA LYS A 131 -13.34 22.13 -6.22
C LYS A 131 -11.99 22.80 -5.92
N GLY A 132 -11.66 23.87 -6.64
CA GLY A 132 -10.41 24.60 -6.44
C GLY A 132 -9.18 23.96 -7.10
N LYS A 133 -9.35 23.20 -8.18
CA LYS A 133 -8.27 22.51 -8.93
C LYS A 133 -7.53 21.44 -8.11
N ASP A 134 -8.23 20.80 -7.18
CA ASP A 134 -7.68 19.74 -6.33
C ASP A 134 -7.72 18.40 -7.07
N GLN A 135 -6.57 17.95 -7.56
CA GLN A 135 -6.47 16.78 -8.44
C GLN A 135 -6.26 15.48 -7.64
N VAL A 136 -7.04 14.46 -7.99
CA VAL A 136 -6.95 13.10 -7.44
C VAL A 136 -6.83 12.12 -8.60
N ASN A 137 -5.83 11.24 -8.55
CA ASN A 137 -5.56 10.25 -9.59
C ASN A 137 -5.78 8.82 -9.07
N GLY A 138 -6.29 7.94 -9.93
CA GLY A 138 -6.46 6.52 -9.65
C GLY A 138 -5.21 5.70 -9.96
N TYR A 139 -4.96 4.70 -9.12
CA TYR A 139 -3.84 3.79 -9.20
C TYR A 139 -4.27 2.36 -8.87
N LEU A 140 -3.48 1.40 -9.36
CA LEU A 140 -3.58 -0.01 -9.01
C LEU A 140 -2.27 -0.46 -8.37
N LEU A 141 -2.35 -0.86 -7.10
CA LEU A 141 -1.24 -1.38 -6.31
C LEU A 141 -1.30 -2.91 -6.30
N LEU A 142 -0.18 -3.56 -6.59
CA LEU A 142 0.06 -4.97 -6.31
C LEU A 142 1.26 -5.09 -5.38
N ALA A 143 1.13 -5.88 -4.32
CA ALA A 143 2.24 -6.17 -3.41
C ALA A 143 2.18 -7.59 -2.86
N THR A 144 3.34 -8.18 -2.57
CA THR A 144 3.46 -9.53 -2.01
C THR A 144 4.69 -9.66 -1.12
N ALA A 145 4.73 -10.69 -0.27
CA ALA A 145 5.87 -10.99 0.59
C ALA A 145 6.21 -12.47 0.60
N CYS A 146 7.44 -12.81 0.23
CA CYS A 146 7.89 -14.21 0.21
C CYS A 146 8.11 -14.80 1.62
N ASP A 147 8.10 -13.97 2.67
CA ASP A 147 8.18 -14.40 4.07
C ASP A 147 6.80 -14.68 4.71
N GLY A 148 5.72 -14.57 3.93
CA GLY A 148 4.35 -14.81 4.39
C GLY A 148 3.74 -13.70 5.25
N SER A 149 4.45 -12.60 5.49
CA SER A 149 3.95 -11.47 6.28
C SER A 149 2.90 -10.61 5.56
N LEU A 150 2.72 -10.82 4.25
CA LEU A 150 1.71 -10.18 3.41
C LEU A 150 1.28 -11.17 2.32
N ALA A 151 -0.02 -11.44 2.22
CA ALA A 151 -0.57 -12.17 1.07
C ALA A 151 -0.44 -11.33 -0.20
N THR A 152 -0.30 -11.95 -1.37
CA THR A 152 -0.33 -11.22 -2.64
C THR A 152 -1.63 -10.43 -2.76
N THR A 153 -1.53 -9.11 -2.68
CA THR A 153 -2.66 -8.21 -2.51
C THR A 153 -2.67 -7.21 -3.65
N ALA A 154 -3.75 -7.20 -4.42
CA ALA A 154 -4.01 -6.20 -5.44
C ALA A 154 -5.17 -5.29 -4.98
N GLN A 155 -5.02 -3.97 -5.09
CA GLN A 155 -6.06 -3.03 -4.69
C GLN A 155 -5.99 -1.72 -5.47
N PHE A 156 -7.14 -1.14 -5.74
CA PHE A 156 -7.22 0.22 -6.25
C PHE A 156 -6.95 1.22 -5.13
N THR A 157 -6.26 2.30 -5.48
CA THR A 157 -5.94 3.38 -4.56
C THR A 157 -5.98 4.72 -5.29
N SER A 158 -6.22 5.81 -4.58
CA SER A 158 -6.11 7.16 -5.09
C SER A 158 -4.92 7.88 -4.49
N VAL A 159 -4.26 8.72 -5.28
CA VAL A 159 -3.29 9.70 -4.78
C VAL A 159 -3.80 11.10 -5.02
N ARG A 160 -3.89 11.90 -3.96
CA ARG A 160 -4.18 13.33 -4.06
C ARG A 160 -2.88 14.09 -4.32
N VAL A 161 -2.79 14.75 -5.47
CA VAL A 161 -1.53 15.29 -6.02
C VAL A 161 -0.86 16.29 -5.08
N VAL A 162 -1.62 17.24 -4.53
CA VAL A 162 -1.06 18.35 -3.73
C VAL A 162 -0.35 17.88 -2.44
N CYS A 163 -0.69 16.68 -1.96
CA CYS A 163 -0.15 16.14 -0.71
C CYS A 163 0.56 14.79 -0.86
N ASN A 164 0.36 14.09 -1.98
CA ASN A 164 0.80 12.71 -2.23
C ASN A 164 0.25 11.71 -1.19
N ASN A 165 -0.95 11.97 -0.67
CA ASN A 165 -1.63 11.05 0.24
C ASN A 165 -2.24 9.90 -0.55
N THR A 166 -1.99 8.68 -0.11
CA THR A 166 -2.57 7.47 -0.70
C THR A 166 -3.82 7.04 0.07
N LEU A 167 -4.94 6.83 -0.60
CA LEU A 167 -6.17 6.34 0.02
C LEU A 167 -6.66 5.10 -0.73
N GLN A 168 -6.96 4.02 -0.01
CA GLN A 168 -7.51 2.83 -0.65
C GLN A 168 -8.91 3.13 -1.19
N ILE A 169 -9.20 2.64 -2.40
CA ILE A 169 -10.53 2.76 -3.00
C ILE A 169 -11.24 1.43 -2.82
N ALA A 170 -12.41 1.47 -2.18
CA ALA A 170 -13.34 0.34 -2.19
C ALA A 170 -14.18 0.42 -3.47
N LEU A 171 -14.11 -0.64 -4.30
CA LEU A 171 -14.90 -0.75 -5.53
C LEU A 171 -16.08 -1.69 -5.27
N GLY A 172 -17.29 -1.13 -5.14
CA GLY A 172 -18.54 -1.90 -4.94
C GLY A 172 -18.67 -2.54 -3.54
N ASP A 173 -19.40 -3.65 -3.45
CA ASP A 173 -19.66 -4.38 -2.18
C ASP A 173 -18.42 -5.13 -1.65
N ASN A 174 -17.37 -5.26 -2.47
CA ASN A 174 -16.10 -5.84 -2.07
C ASN A 174 -15.23 -4.80 -1.35
N ARG A 175 -14.50 -5.24 -0.31
CA ARG A 175 -13.61 -4.43 0.54
C ARG A 175 -12.36 -3.83 -0.17
N GLY A 176 -12.44 -3.56 -1.48
CA GLY A 176 -11.45 -2.83 -2.26
C GLY A 176 -10.14 -3.53 -2.61
N ALA A 177 -9.85 -4.69 -2.00
CA ALA A 177 -8.62 -5.43 -2.19
C ALA A 177 -8.86 -6.92 -2.46
N VAL A 178 -8.23 -7.45 -3.51
CA VAL A 178 -8.15 -8.87 -3.81
C VAL A 178 -6.91 -9.44 -3.13
N LYS A 179 -7.07 -10.48 -2.32
CA LYS A 179 -5.98 -11.09 -1.53
C LYS A 179 -5.83 -12.57 -1.88
N VAL A 180 -4.69 -12.92 -2.46
CA VAL A 180 -4.30 -14.31 -2.75
C VAL A 180 -3.34 -14.79 -1.67
N PRO A 181 -3.77 -15.68 -0.76
CA PRO A 181 -2.89 -16.22 0.28
C PRO A 181 -1.84 -17.16 -0.32
N HIS A 182 -0.64 -17.19 0.24
CA HIS A 182 0.46 -18.08 -0.19
C HIS A 182 0.22 -19.60 -0.01
N ARG A 183 -1.01 -20.01 0.27
CA ARG A 183 -1.45 -21.42 0.16
C ARG A 183 -2.05 -21.73 -1.22
N SER A 184 -2.32 -20.70 -2.02
CA SER A 184 -2.91 -20.75 -3.35
C SER A 184 -1.92 -20.20 -4.36
N ALA A 185 -1.90 -20.76 -5.57
CA ALA A 185 -1.11 -20.22 -6.66
C ALA A 185 -1.65 -18.82 -7.02
N PHE A 186 -0.74 -17.92 -7.41
CA PHE A 186 -1.11 -16.62 -7.92
C PHE A 186 -1.55 -16.76 -9.38
N ASP A 187 -2.73 -16.21 -9.68
CA ASP A 187 -3.30 -16.17 -11.02
C ASP A 187 -3.64 -14.71 -11.32
N ALA A 188 -2.81 -14.09 -12.17
CA ALA A 188 -2.93 -12.68 -12.51
C ALA A 188 -4.30 -12.36 -13.16
N GLU A 189 -4.78 -13.24 -14.04
CA GLU A 189 -6.03 -13.04 -14.77
C GLU A 189 -7.24 -13.16 -13.84
N ALA A 190 -7.24 -14.16 -12.96
CA ALA A 190 -8.28 -14.29 -11.95
C ALA A 190 -8.31 -13.07 -11.01
N VAL A 191 -7.15 -12.52 -10.65
CA VAL A 191 -7.06 -11.31 -9.82
C VAL A 191 -7.60 -10.08 -10.55
N LYS A 192 -7.25 -9.87 -11.82
CA LYS A 192 -7.78 -8.76 -12.65
C LYS A 192 -9.29 -8.85 -12.83
N GLN A 193 -9.81 -10.05 -13.07
CA GLN A 193 -11.25 -10.29 -13.17
C GLN A 193 -11.97 -9.96 -11.85
N GLN A 194 -11.43 -10.40 -10.71
CA GLN A 194 -12.00 -10.09 -9.38
C GLN A 194 -11.91 -8.61 -9.02
N LEU A 195 -10.84 -7.93 -9.43
CA LEU A 195 -10.72 -6.48 -9.30
C LEU A 195 -11.79 -5.73 -10.10
N GLY A 196 -12.38 -6.39 -11.10
CA GLY A 196 -13.39 -5.80 -11.97
C GLY A 196 -12.83 -4.56 -12.66
N ILE A 197 -11.65 -4.68 -13.28
CA ILE A 197 -10.97 -3.61 -14.03
C ILE A 197 -11.90 -3.11 -15.14
N THR A 198 -12.80 -2.22 -14.74
CA THR A 198 -13.90 -1.63 -15.49
C THR A 198 -14.03 -0.18 -15.03
N VAL A 199 -14.69 0.67 -15.81
CA VAL A 199 -14.74 2.12 -15.53
C VAL A 199 -15.71 2.49 -14.40
N ALA A 200 -16.74 1.68 -14.15
CA ALA A 200 -17.85 2.01 -13.26
C ALA A 200 -17.45 2.30 -11.79
N PRO A 201 -16.52 1.55 -11.17
CA PRO A 201 -16.15 1.78 -9.78
C PRO A 201 -15.49 3.14 -9.48
N TRP A 202 -14.74 3.69 -10.44
CA TRP A 202 -14.12 5.02 -10.28
C TRP A 202 -15.15 6.14 -10.22
N ALA A 203 -16.19 6.08 -11.06
CA ALA A 203 -17.23 7.10 -11.09
C ALA A 203 -17.98 7.20 -9.74
N HIS A 204 -18.27 6.06 -9.12
CA HIS A 204 -18.89 6.01 -7.78
C HIS A 204 -17.98 6.63 -6.72
N PHE A 205 -16.69 6.27 -6.72
CA PHE A 205 -15.71 6.85 -5.80
C PHE A 205 -15.60 8.38 -5.99
N VAL A 206 -15.63 8.87 -7.23
CA VAL A 206 -15.65 10.31 -7.54
C VAL A 206 -16.91 10.99 -7.00
N ALA A 207 -18.07 10.34 -7.06
CA ALA A 207 -19.30 10.88 -6.47
C ALA A 207 -19.14 11.04 -4.95
N GLN A 208 -18.69 9.99 -4.25
CA GLN A 208 -18.45 10.04 -2.80
C GLN A 208 -17.45 11.12 -2.41
N MET A 209 -16.36 11.29 -3.18
CA MET A 209 -15.41 12.38 -2.95
C MET A 209 -16.07 13.76 -3.09
N LYS A 210 -16.95 13.95 -4.08
CA LYS A 210 -17.69 15.20 -4.28
C LYS A 210 -18.67 15.47 -3.13
N ASP A 211 -19.33 14.43 -2.62
CA ASP A 211 -20.23 14.55 -1.46
C ASP A 211 -19.45 14.97 -0.21
N LEU A 212 -18.29 14.37 0.04
CA LEU A 212 -17.39 14.76 1.13
C LEU A 212 -16.87 16.20 0.99
N VAL A 213 -16.61 16.67 -0.23
CA VAL A 213 -16.23 18.06 -0.50
C VAL A 213 -17.39 19.03 -0.22
N ALA A 214 -18.62 18.60 -0.49
CA ALA A 214 -19.81 19.42 -0.28
C ALA A 214 -20.27 19.44 1.18
N CYS A 215 -19.85 18.48 2.00
CA CYS A 215 -20.24 18.32 3.41
C CYS A 215 -19.34 19.14 4.35
N PRO A 216 -19.85 20.22 4.98
CA PRO A 216 -19.13 20.92 6.04
C PRO A 216 -19.11 20.07 7.31
N VAL A 217 -18.01 20.13 8.07
CA VAL A 217 -17.92 19.45 9.37
C VAL A 217 -18.00 20.49 10.48
N ASP A 218 -18.91 20.28 11.42
CA ASP A 218 -19.01 21.09 12.64
C ASP A 218 -17.67 21.04 13.41
N PRO A 219 -16.99 22.18 13.62
CA PRO A 219 -15.68 22.23 14.31
C PRO A 219 -15.68 21.54 15.68
N ASP A 220 -16.79 21.60 16.41
CA ASP A 220 -16.89 21.00 17.75
C ASP A 220 -16.99 19.47 17.69
N SER A 221 -17.49 18.92 16.58
CA SER A 221 -17.62 17.46 16.36
C SER A 221 -16.30 16.78 15.95
N VAL A 222 -15.34 17.54 15.42
CA VAL A 222 -14.10 17.02 14.80
C VAL A 222 -13.31 16.13 15.76
N GLU A 223 -13.14 16.58 17.00
CA GLU A 223 -12.35 15.83 17.99
C GLU A 223 -12.99 14.48 18.31
N GLY A 224 -14.32 14.45 18.48
CA GLY A 224 -15.07 13.23 18.72
C GLY A 224 -14.91 12.22 17.58
N LEU A 225 -14.98 12.69 16.33
CA LEU A 225 -14.76 11.85 15.14
C LEU A 225 -13.32 11.31 15.11
N LEU A 226 -12.32 12.16 15.31
CA LEU A 226 -10.92 11.75 15.33
C LEU A 226 -10.62 10.72 16.44
N ARG A 227 -11.26 10.82 17.60
CA ARG A 227 -11.13 9.83 18.69
C ARG A 227 -11.68 8.45 18.29
N ARG A 228 -12.73 8.37 17.46
CA ARG A 228 -13.25 7.10 16.92
C ARG A 228 -12.35 6.52 15.84
N VAL A 229 -11.74 7.37 15.02
CA VAL A 229 -10.81 6.97 13.96
C VAL A 229 -9.47 6.51 14.54
N LEU A 230 -8.82 7.33 15.37
CA LEU A 230 -7.43 7.16 15.83
C LEU A 230 -7.33 6.32 17.11
N VAL A 231 -8.14 5.28 17.19
CA VAL A 231 -8.18 4.33 18.32
C VAL A 231 -7.43 3.05 18.00
N TYR A 232 -6.61 2.61 18.94
CA TYR A 232 -5.82 1.39 18.89
C TYR A 232 -6.59 0.27 19.59
N PRO A 233 -6.65 -0.95 19.03
CA PRO A 233 -7.24 -2.08 19.73
C PRO A 233 -6.48 -2.30 21.04
N GLY A 234 -7.21 -2.53 22.13
CA GLY A 234 -6.60 -2.83 23.43
C GLY A 234 -5.89 -4.18 23.40
N GLN A 235 -4.78 -4.28 24.12
CA GLN A 235 -4.07 -5.57 24.26
C GLN A 235 -4.78 -6.45 25.29
N SER A 236 -4.92 -7.74 25.00
CA SER A 236 -5.34 -8.78 25.95
C SER A 236 -6.63 -8.44 26.72
N GLY A 237 -7.71 -8.08 26.00
CA GLY A 237 -9.02 -7.81 26.60
C GLY A 237 -9.18 -6.43 27.26
N LYS A 238 -8.18 -5.56 27.17
CA LYS A 238 -8.28 -4.17 27.63
C LYS A 238 -9.11 -3.31 26.66
N ALA A 239 -9.65 -2.21 27.19
CA ALA A 239 -10.37 -1.23 26.39
C ALA A 239 -9.49 -0.64 25.27
N PRO A 240 -10.09 -0.25 24.14
CA PRO A 240 -9.39 0.48 23.09
C PRO A 240 -8.77 1.77 23.62
N VAL A 241 -7.58 2.13 23.12
CA VAL A 241 -6.84 3.32 23.57
C VAL A 241 -6.78 4.34 22.45
N VAL A 242 -7.20 5.57 22.73
CA VAL A 242 -7.11 6.68 21.79
C VAL A 242 -5.71 7.30 21.84
N ASN A 243 -5.13 7.59 20.69
CA ASN A 243 -3.87 8.31 20.61
C ASN A 243 -4.10 9.82 20.57
N GLU A 244 -4.14 10.46 21.75
CA GLU A 244 -4.41 11.89 21.91
C GLU A 244 -3.41 12.79 21.15
N LEU A 245 -2.14 12.37 21.05
CA LEU A 245 -1.15 13.11 20.27
C LEU A 245 -1.46 13.05 18.77
N ALA A 246 -1.92 11.90 18.28
CA ALA A 246 -2.37 11.76 16.89
C ALA A 246 -3.60 12.62 16.63
N VAL A 247 -4.59 12.63 17.54
CA VAL A 247 -5.81 13.45 17.43
C VAL A 247 -5.43 14.94 17.29
N ARG A 248 -4.57 15.46 18.18
CA ARG A 248 -4.10 16.85 18.10
C ARG A 248 -3.34 17.14 16.81
N SER A 249 -2.49 16.21 16.37
CA SER A 249 -1.72 16.37 15.13
C SER A 249 -2.64 16.44 13.91
N VAL A 250 -3.59 15.52 13.79
CA VAL A 250 -4.56 15.50 12.69
C VAL A 250 -5.47 16.73 12.72
N ARG A 251 -5.90 17.17 13.91
CA ARG A 251 -6.66 18.40 14.08
C ARG A 251 -5.89 19.63 13.56
N SER A 252 -4.62 19.75 13.92
CA SER A 252 -3.75 20.83 13.42
C SER A 252 -3.58 20.79 11.89
N LEU A 253 -3.46 19.60 11.29
CA LEU A 253 -3.41 19.45 9.84
C LEU A 253 -4.74 19.88 9.18
N TYR A 254 -5.87 19.52 9.78
CA TYR A 254 -7.20 19.90 9.30
C TYR A 254 -7.45 21.42 9.37
N GLU A 255 -7.02 22.07 10.46
CA GLU A 255 -7.24 23.50 10.72
C GLU A 255 -6.32 24.42 9.90
N GLY A 256 -5.50 23.87 8.99
CA GLY A 256 -4.71 24.63 8.03
C GLY A 256 -3.24 24.26 7.97
N GLY A 257 -2.74 23.40 8.88
CA GLY A 257 -1.36 22.93 8.87
C GLY A 257 -1.07 21.87 7.80
N GLY A 258 -2.11 21.27 7.22
CA GLY A 258 -1.99 20.21 6.22
C GLY A 258 -1.78 20.74 4.80
N ARG A 259 -1.19 19.91 3.95
CA ARG A 259 -0.96 20.21 2.54
C ARG A 259 -2.30 20.30 1.81
N GLY A 260 -2.56 21.47 1.23
CA GLY A 260 -3.83 21.75 0.56
C GLY A 260 -5.02 21.89 1.51
N ALA A 261 -4.81 22.04 2.82
CA ALA A 261 -5.90 22.25 3.79
C ALA A 261 -6.68 23.54 3.53
N GLN A 262 -6.05 24.55 2.91
CA GLN A 262 -6.68 25.82 2.52
C GLN A 262 -7.41 25.76 1.17
N LEU A 263 -7.37 24.63 0.45
CA LEU A 263 -8.09 24.49 -0.81
C LEU A 263 -9.59 24.53 -0.58
N ALA A 264 -10.33 25.03 -1.56
CA ALA A 264 -11.78 25.13 -1.51
C ALA A 264 -12.48 23.76 -1.41
N SER A 265 -11.81 22.67 -1.82
CA SER A 265 -12.26 21.30 -1.62
C SER A 265 -12.08 20.81 -0.19
N SER A 266 -11.17 21.38 0.60
CA SER A 266 -10.74 20.84 1.88
C SER A 266 -11.15 21.69 3.08
N ARG A 267 -11.04 23.01 2.99
CA ARG A 267 -11.20 23.91 4.14
C ARG A 267 -12.60 23.76 4.77
N GLY A 268 -12.63 23.20 6.00
CA GLY A 268 -13.87 23.03 6.77
C GLY A 268 -14.78 21.88 6.29
N THR A 269 -14.30 21.01 5.40
CA THR A 269 -15.10 19.95 4.77
C THR A 269 -14.72 18.56 5.29
N ALA A 270 -15.63 17.59 5.13
CA ALA A 270 -15.35 16.18 5.42
C ALA A 270 -14.19 15.65 4.56
N TRP A 271 -14.08 16.09 3.30
CA TRP A 271 -12.92 15.80 2.45
C TRP A 271 -11.61 16.31 3.05
N GLY A 272 -11.59 17.53 3.60
CA GLY A 272 -10.41 18.06 4.30
C GLY A 272 -10.01 17.24 5.52
N LEU A 273 -11.00 16.78 6.29
CA LEU A 273 -10.76 15.95 7.49
C LEU A 273 -10.24 14.55 7.12
N LEU A 274 -10.75 13.95 6.05
CA LEU A 274 -10.19 12.71 5.51
C LEU A 274 -8.72 12.90 5.06
N ASN A 275 -8.44 14.02 4.39
CA ASN A 275 -7.10 14.31 3.90
C ASN A 275 -6.10 14.58 5.03
N SER A 276 -6.52 15.18 6.14
CA SER A 276 -5.65 15.36 7.30
C SER A 276 -5.31 14.02 7.98
N VAL A 277 -6.26 13.08 8.04
CA VAL A 277 -6.00 11.71 8.54
C VAL A 277 -5.03 10.96 7.61
N THR A 278 -5.29 10.97 6.31
CA THR A 278 -4.42 10.28 5.33
C THR A 278 -3.01 10.87 5.31
N GLU A 279 -2.88 12.20 5.35
CA GLU A 279 -1.57 12.88 5.44
C GLU A 279 -0.83 12.51 6.71
N TYR A 280 -1.52 12.49 7.85
CA TYR A 280 -0.94 12.05 9.11
C TYR A 280 -0.39 10.63 9.00
N VAL A 281 -1.18 9.70 8.45
CA VAL A 281 -0.75 8.31 8.30
C VAL A 281 0.46 8.18 7.36
N ASP A 282 0.46 8.91 6.25
CA ASP A 282 1.46 8.76 5.18
C ASP A 282 2.77 9.50 5.46
N HIS A 283 2.71 10.61 6.19
CA HIS A 283 3.87 11.50 6.34
C HIS A 283 4.30 11.72 7.80
N HIS A 284 3.35 11.81 8.74
CA HIS A 284 3.65 12.31 10.09
C HIS A 284 3.67 11.21 11.16
N ARG A 285 3.01 10.07 10.92
CA ARG A 285 2.91 8.98 11.88
C ARG A 285 4.29 8.40 12.18
N ARG A 286 4.60 8.27 13.47
CA ARG A 286 5.87 7.67 13.91
C ARG A 286 5.97 6.22 13.44
N ALA A 287 7.12 5.89 12.86
CA ALA A 287 7.47 4.56 12.39
C ALA A 287 8.99 4.35 12.52
N ARG A 288 9.44 3.10 12.51
CA ARG A 288 10.87 2.77 12.59
C ARG A 288 11.68 3.26 11.39
N SER A 289 11.04 3.34 10.23
CA SER A 289 11.57 3.93 9.00
C SER A 289 10.40 4.39 8.12
N GLU A 290 10.68 5.14 7.06
CA GLU A 290 9.67 5.55 6.06
C GLU A 290 9.00 4.33 5.40
N ASP A 291 9.75 3.27 5.13
CA ASP A 291 9.22 2.04 4.53
C ASP A 291 8.25 1.31 5.47
N HIS A 292 8.56 1.27 6.77
CA HIS A 292 7.61 0.76 7.77
C HIS A 292 6.33 1.59 7.78
N ARG A 293 6.43 2.90 7.61
CA ARG A 293 5.26 3.80 7.57
C ARG A 293 4.41 3.48 6.35
N ARG A 294 5.02 3.37 5.17
CA ARG A 294 4.32 3.06 3.91
C ARG A 294 3.64 1.70 3.93
N GLU A 295 4.36 0.68 4.38
CA GLU A 295 3.79 -0.65 4.56
C GLU A 295 2.59 -0.61 5.52
N ALA A 296 2.71 0.08 6.66
CA ALA A 296 1.61 0.24 7.60
C ALA A 296 0.45 1.07 7.01
N ALA A 297 0.75 2.06 6.17
CA ALA A 297 -0.22 2.91 5.50
C ALA A 297 -1.03 2.20 4.41
N TRP A 298 -0.46 1.16 3.79
CA TRP A 298 -1.12 0.35 2.76
C TRP A 298 -1.77 -0.92 3.28
N PHE A 299 -1.12 -1.62 4.21
CA PHE A 299 -1.52 -2.98 4.58
C PHE A 299 -1.66 -3.20 6.09
N GLY A 300 -1.24 -2.22 6.90
CA GLY A 300 -1.25 -2.33 8.35
C GLY A 300 -2.28 -1.43 9.02
N GLN A 301 -1.95 -1.01 10.24
CA GLN A 301 -2.83 -0.18 11.05
C GLN A 301 -3.12 1.20 10.42
N GLY A 302 -2.19 1.73 9.61
CA GLY A 302 -2.41 2.98 8.87
C GLY A 302 -3.56 2.85 7.88
N ALA A 303 -3.62 1.75 7.13
CA ALA A 303 -4.74 1.47 6.23
C ALA A 303 -6.08 1.37 6.98
N GLN A 304 -6.09 0.75 8.17
CA GLN A 304 -7.29 0.67 9.02
C GLN A 304 -7.75 2.05 9.54
N PHE A 305 -6.82 2.97 9.85
CA PHE A 305 -7.18 4.34 10.20
C PHE A 305 -7.83 5.07 9.03
N LYS A 306 -7.27 4.95 7.83
CA LYS A 306 -7.83 5.58 6.62
C LYS A 306 -9.21 5.03 6.29
N GLN A 307 -9.40 3.71 6.37
CA GLN A 307 -10.69 3.09 6.11
C GLN A 307 -11.75 3.54 7.13
N ARG A 308 -11.42 3.55 8.43
CA ARG A 308 -12.37 4.05 9.44
C ARG A 308 -12.71 5.52 9.26
N ALA A 309 -11.73 6.35 8.89
CA ALA A 309 -11.99 7.75 8.58
C ALA A 309 -12.96 7.88 7.40
N TRP A 310 -12.76 7.10 6.34
CA TRP A 310 -13.66 7.04 5.21
C TRP A 310 -15.08 6.63 5.64
N ASP A 311 -15.21 5.52 6.37
CA ASP A 311 -16.50 4.98 6.80
C ASP A 311 -17.28 5.97 7.70
N GLU A 312 -16.60 6.60 8.66
CA GLU A 312 -17.18 7.61 9.56
C GLU A 312 -17.62 8.88 8.80
N LEU A 313 -16.87 9.30 7.79
CA LEU A 313 -17.14 10.54 7.07
C LEU A 313 -18.22 10.36 6.00
N ILE A 314 -18.31 9.20 5.36
CA ILE A 314 -19.41 8.89 4.43
C ILE A 314 -20.76 8.90 5.15
N GLN A 315 -20.82 8.49 6.41
CA GLN A 315 -22.06 8.56 7.18
C GLN A 315 -22.58 9.98 7.38
N LEU A 316 -21.72 11.01 7.27
CA LEU A 316 -22.14 12.42 7.31
C LEU A 316 -22.76 12.90 6.00
N THR A 317 -22.57 12.15 4.91
CA THR A 317 -23.08 12.48 3.57
C THR A 317 -24.33 11.69 3.19
N ALA A 318 -24.69 10.70 3.99
CA ALA A 318 -25.84 9.81 3.78
C ALA A 318 -27.17 10.42 4.23
#